data_AF-A0A414PXC8-F1
#
_entry.id   AF-A0A414PXC8-F1
#
_cell.length_a   1.000
_cell.length_b   1.000
_cell.length_c   1.000
_cell.angle_alpha   90.00
_cell.angle_beta   90.00
_cell.angle_gamma   90.00
#
_symmetry.space_group_name_H-M   'P 1'
#
loop_
_entity.id
_entity.type
_entity.pdbx_description
1 polymer ?
#
loop_
_entity_poly.entity_id
_entity_poly.type
_entity_poly.pdbx_seq_one_letter_code
_entity_poly.pdbx_strand_id
1 'polypeptide(L)'
;MDIRTIEKNDKWGYMFYIKYDGTKFHSFDEIVGKRTVKGRFKELMNEIGFSWAKGIQQGGRTDAKVSATENILYVSSKFDGNKKNLQERFNLLSDESLKITMIKKTFPNLAFPELVGRREYIYEYPKKRVKNSLEEIEKLCRDLSGRYDVSEFTDKKGLELKEHIREVDISFKNGKLFFSGNSFMPKQVRIMSGYILTGRKEALEGKYLTLSKIVLSEELKNNIFEKVEDVKIAGVERIESNRDRNLYILYTSKEKKGELIGKNGKNIKALKKIYGNIVVKEIC
;
A
#
# COMPACT_ATOMS: atom_id res chain seq x y z
N MET A 1 7.44 10.22 14.49
CA MET A 1 6.15 10.92 14.73
C MET A 1 6.04 11.25 16.22
N ASP A 2 5.58 12.45 16.61
CA ASP A 2 5.44 12.85 18.01
C ASP A 2 4.25 12.13 18.68
N ILE A 3 4.51 11.45 19.80
CA ILE A 3 3.52 10.75 20.64
C ILE A 3 2.36 11.67 21.03
N ARG A 4 2.66 12.95 21.30
CA ARG A 4 1.64 13.96 21.67
C ARG A 4 0.64 14.21 20.54
N THR A 5 1.08 14.11 19.28
CA THR A 5 0.19 14.21 18.13
C THR A 5 -0.80 13.05 18.10
N ILE A 6 -0.33 11.84 18.42
CA ILE A 6 -1.17 10.64 18.44
C ILE A 6 -2.15 10.71 19.60
N GLU A 7 -1.74 11.16 20.79
CA GLU A 7 -2.63 11.34 21.95
C GLU A 7 -3.82 12.25 21.62
N LYS A 8 -3.56 13.38 20.94
CA LYS A 8 -4.57 14.39 20.60
C LYS A 8 -5.42 14.06 19.35
N ASN A 9 -4.98 13.11 18.53
CA ASN A 9 -5.65 12.79 17.25
C ASN A 9 -6.58 11.58 17.40
N ASP A 10 -7.83 11.70 16.97
CA ASP A 10 -8.83 10.61 16.97
C ASP A 10 -8.77 9.73 15.71
N LYS A 11 -7.84 10.03 14.79
CA LYS A 11 -7.69 9.33 13.51
C LYS A 11 -6.57 8.29 13.55
N TRP A 12 -6.75 7.28 12.70
CA TRP A 12 -5.73 6.29 12.37
C TRP A 12 -5.50 6.22 10.87
N GLY A 13 -4.32 5.74 10.49
CA GLY A 13 -4.01 5.37 9.12
C GLY A 13 -4.40 3.93 8.88
N TYR A 14 -5.05 3.65 7.75
CA TYR A 14 -5.42 2.31 7.32
C TYR A 14 -4.85 2.02 5.95
N MET A 15 -4.16 0.89 5.86
CA MET A 15 -3.59 0.35 4.64
C MET A 15 -4.45 -0.83 4.18
N PHE A 16 -5.14 -0.63 3.06
CA PHE A 16 -5.97 -1.62 2.42
C PHE A 16 -5.17 -2.28 1.31
N TYR A 17 -4.79 -3.54 1.53
CA TYR A 17 -4.18 -4.37 0.52
C TYR A 17 -5.29 -4.85 -0.41
N ILE A 18 -5.18 -4.48 -1.67
CA ILE A 18 -6.20 -4.73 -2.69
C ILE A 18 -5.64 -5.56 -3.83
N LYS A 19 -6.50 -6.44 -4.33
CA LYS A 19 -6.32 -7.19 -5.57
C LYS A 19 -7.39 -6.74 -6.56
N TYR A 20 -7.02 -6.55 -7.82
CA TYR A 20 -7.98 -6.21 -8.87
C TYR A 20 -7.59 -6.72 -10.25
N ASP A 21 -8.62 -7.02 -11.06
CA ASP A 21 -8.51 -7.25 -12.50
C ASP A 21 -8.60 -5.91 -13.23
N GLY A 22 -7.45 -5.40 -13.67
CA GLY A 22 -7.34 -4.11 -14.34
C GLY A 22 -8.17 -4.02 -15.61
N THR A 23 -8.48 -5.14 -16.26
CA THR A 23 -9.26 -5.16 -17.51
C THR A 23 -10.71 -4.73 -17.32
N LYS A 24 -11.21 -4.74 -16.08
CA LYS A 24 -12.56 -4.29 -15.71
C LYS A 24 -12.66 -2.80 -15.37
N PHE A 25 -11.53 -2.08 -15.40
CA PHE A 25 -11.46 -0.66 -15.04
C PHE A 25 -10.90 0.19 -16.17
N HIS A 26 -11.40 1.42 -16.28
CA HIS A 26 -10.91 2.39 -17.26
C HIS A 26 -9.56 2.98 -16.86
N SER A 27 -9.36 3.18 -15.56
CA SER A 27 -8.11 3.64 -14.98
C SER A 27 -8.06 3.36 -13.48
N PHE A 28 -6.90 3.60 -12.88
CA PHE A 28 -6.72 3.47 -11.44
C PHE A 28 -7.37 4.61 -10.66
N ASP A 29 -7.09 5.86 -11.03
CA ASP A 29 -7.63 7.05 -10.36
C ASP A 29 -9.06 7.38 -10.78
N GLU A 30 -9.76 8.16 -9.96
CA GLU A 30 -11.14 8.60 -10.22
C GLU A 30 -11.22 9.44 -11.52
N ILE A 31 -12.16 9.06 -12.40
CA ILE A 31 -12.55 9.82 -13.60
C ILE A 31 -14.07 9.86 -13.62
N VAL A 32 -14.64 11.06 -13.81
CA VAL A 32 -16.08 11.28 -13.83
C VAL A 32 -16.75 10.39 -14.88
N GLY A 33 -17.82 9.70 -14.49
CA GLY A 33 -18.60 8.82 -15.37
C GLY A 33 -17.88 7.54 -15.80
N LYS A 34 -16.72 7.20 -15.21
CA LYS A 34 -15.97 5.97 -15.53
C LYS A 34 -15.80 5.09 -14.31
N ARG A 35 -15.88 3.77 -14.53
CA ARG A 35 -15.53 2.77 -13.53
C ARG A 35 -14.01 2.72 -13.36
N THR A 36 -13.54 3.03 -12.16
CA THR A 36 -12.11 3.14 -11.80
C THR A 36 -11.83 2.41 -10.49
N VAL A 37 -10.58 2.03 -10.24
CA VAL A 37 -10.22 1.25 -9.04
C VAL A 37 -10.50 2.06 -7.76
N LYS A 38 -9.96 3.28 -7.68
CA LYS A 38 -10.21 4.18 -6.54
C LYS A 38 -11.68 4.57 -6.40
N GLY A 39 -12.35 4.85 -7.52
CA GLY A 39 -13.77 5.21 -7.51
C GLY A 39 -14.64 4.10 -6.95
N ARG A 40 -14.43 2.85 -7.42
CA ARG A 40 -15.19 1.68 -6.93
C ARG A 40 -14.86 1.39 -5.47
N PHE A 41 -13.59 1.48 -5.07
CA PHE A 41 -13.21 1.35 -3.66
C PHE A 41 -13.96 2.36 -2.78
N LYS A 42 -13.94 3.64 -3.17
CA LYS A 42 -14.59 4.72 -2.43
C LYS A 42 -16.11 4.55 -2.34
N GLU A 43 -16.76 4.18 -3.45
CA GLU A 43 -18.19 3.87 -3.51
C GLU A 43 -18.58 2.80 -2.50
N LEU A 44 -17.90 1.65 -2.53
CA LEU A 44 -18.15 0.52 -1.62
C LEU A 44 -17.90 0.89 -0.15
N MET A 45 -16.82 1.60 0.13
CA MET A 45 -16.50 2.04 1.50
C MET A 45 -17.53 3.04 2.03
N ASN A 46 -18.08 3.91 1.18
CA ASN A 46 -19.17 4.82 1.54
C ASN A 46 -20.46 4.05 1.87
N GLU A 47 -20.80 3.05 1.08
CA GLU A 47 -21.97 2.18 1.30
C GLU A 47 -21.90 1.45 2.66
N ILE A 48 -20.69 1.09 3.10
CA ILE A 48 -20.43 0.45 4.40
C ILE A 48 -20.50 1.44 5.57
N GLY A 49 -20.52 2.75 5.30
CA GLY A 49 -20.47 3.81 6.30
C GLY A 49 -19.06 4.08 6.84
N PHE A 50 -18.02 3.81 6.05
CA PHE A 50 -16.64 4.09 6.46
C PHE A 50 -16.39 5.60 6.59
N SER A 51 -15.72 6.01 7.66
CA SER A 51 -15.39 7.42 7.89
C SER A 51 -14.12 7.83 7.15
N TRP A 52 -14.11 9.05 6.61
CA TRP A 52 -12.98 9.61 5.87
C TRP A 52 -12.45 10.85 6.56
N ALA A 53 -11.13 10.97 6.70
CA ALA A 53 -10.50 12.18 7.22
C ALA A 53 -9.61 12.89 6.19
N LYS A 54 -9.13 12.17 5.17
CA LYS A 54 -8.34 12.68 4.04
C LYS A 54 -8.63 11.84 2.79
N GLY A 55 -8.18 12.32 1.64
CA GLY A 55 -8.26 11.58 0.38
C GLY A 55 -7.43 10.28 0.37
N ILE A 56 -7.73 9.43 -0.62
CA ILE A 56 -7.08 8.12 -0.80
C ILE A 56 -5.70 8.32 -1.44
N GLN A 57 -4.66 7.85 -0.74
CA GLN A 57 -3.32 7.69 -1.30
C GLN A 57 -3.09 6.25 -1.74
N GLN A 58 -2.02 5.98 -2.49
CA GLN A 58 -1.78 4.70 -3.15
C GLN A 58 -0.32 4.27 -3.10
N GLY A 59 -0.09 2.97 -3.14
CA GLY A 59 1.25 2.38 -3.29
C GLY A 59 1.74 2.46 -4.73
N GLY A 60 0.94 1.99 -5.68
CA GLY A 60 1.20 2.09 -7.11
C GLY A 60 0.03 2.68 -7.87
N ARG A 61 0.29 3.66 -8.74
CA ARG A 61 -0.67 4.12 -9.75
C ARG A 61 -0.49 3.25 -10.99
N THR A 62 -1.49 2.47 -11.36
CA THR A 62 -1.40 1.58 -12.52
C THR A 62 -2.05 2.19 -13.76
N ASP A 63 -1.47 1.93 -14.94
CA ASP A 63 -2.06 2.27 -16.23
C ASP A 63 -3.42 1.57 -16.43
N ALA A 64 -4.18 2.02 -17.42
CA ALA A 64 -5.40 1.34 -17.85
C ALA A 64 -5.11 -0.14 -18.21
N LYS A 65 -6.02 -1.03 -17.82
CA LYS A 65 -5.95 -2.49 -18.03
C LYS A 65 -4.87 -3.24 -17.25
N VAL A 66 -4.02 -2.56 -16.46
CA VAL A 66 -3.00 -3.20 -15.62
C VAL A 66 -3.65 -3.73 -14.34
N SER A 67 -3.43 -5.01 -14.04
CA SER A 67 -3.96 -5.67 -12.85
C SER A 67 -3.04 -5.48 -11.64
N ALA A 68 -3.53 -5.84 -10.45
CA ALA A 68 -2.67 -5.97 -9.27
C ALA A 68 -3.08 -7.17 -8.42
N THR A 69 -2.11 -7.90 -7.89
CA THR A 69 -2.35 -8.91 -6.85
C THR A 69 -2.23 -8.34 -5.45
N GLU A 70 -1.41 -7.31 -5.27
CA GLU A 70 -1.17 -6.67 -3.98
C GLU A 70 -0.77 -5.19 -4.16
N ASN A 71 -1.73 -4.36 -4.53
CA ASN A 71 -1.58 -2.90 -4.41
C ASN A 71 -2.08 -2.45 -3.03
N ILE A 72 -1.73 -1.24 -2.62
CA ILE A 72 -2.15 -0.70 -1.32
C ILE A 72 -2.82 0.65 -1.52
N LEU A 73 -4.02 0.81 -0.95
CA LEU A 73 -4.66 2.10 -0.75
C LEU A 73 -4.48 2.52 0.72
N TYR A 74 -4.03 3.75 0.93
CA TYR A 74 -3.84 4.31 2.26
C TYR A 74 -4.83 5.45 2.50
N VAL A 75 -5.49 5.41 3.67
CA VAL A 75 -6.49 6.41 4.06
C VAL A 75 -6.31 6.77 5.52
N SER A 76 -6.63 8.02 5.87
CA SER A 76 -6.79 8.41 7.28
C SER A 76 -8.28 8.44 7.62
N SER A 77 -8.65 7.86 8.75
CA SER A 77 -10.03 7.62 9.14
C SER A 77 -10.21 7.67 10.67
N LYS A 78 -11.43 7.96 11.13
CA LYS A 78 -11.82 7.83 12.54
C LYS A 78 -12.39 6.44 12.86
N PHE A 79 -12.41 5.54 11.88
CA PHE A 79 -12.84 4.16 12.07
C PHE A 79 -12.04 3.51 13.21
N ASP A 80 -12.74 2.81 14.10
CA ASP A 80 -12.19 2.11 15.25
C ASP A 80 -12.77 0.68 15.42
N GLY A 81 -13.68 0.30 14.53
CA GLY A 81 -14.33 -1.01 14.48
C GLY A 81 -13.43 -2.17 14.05
N ASN A 82 -14.05 -3.33 13.86
CA ASN A 82 -13.33 -4.56 13.52
C ASN A 82 -12.90 -4.58 12.04
N LYS A 83 -11.58 -4.66 11.81
CA LYS A 83 -10.96 -4.72 10.47
C LYS A 83 -11.42 -5.93 9.65
N LYS A 84 -11.57 -7.10 10.27
CA LYS A 84 -12.03 -8.33 9.59
C LYS A 84 -13.46 -8.17 9.09
N ASN A 85 -14.36 -7.69 9.94
CA ASN A 85 -15.76 -7.43 9.55
C ASN A 85 -15.84 -6.38 8.42
N LEU A 86 -15.01 -5.34 8.47
CA LEU A 86 -14.93 -4.34 7.39
C LEU A 86 -14.49 -4.96 6.06
N GLN A 87 -13.45 -5.79 6.08
CA GLN A 87 -12.97 -6.53 4.90
C GLN A 87 -14.05 -7.46 4.34
N GLU A 88 -14.73 -8.22 5.20
CA GLU A 88 -15.80 -9.15 4.80
C GLU A 88 -16.99 -8.40 4.18
N ARG A 89 -17.46 -7.32 4.81
CA ARG A 89 -18.55 -6.48 4.27
C ARG A 89 -18.17 -5.87 2.92
N PHE A 90 -16.95 -5.37 2.78
CA PHE A 90 -16.48 -4.85 1.49
C PHE A 90 -16.45 -5.93 0.42
N ASN A 91 -15.90 -7.10 0.72
CA ASN A 91 -15.77 -8.19 -0.26
C ASN A 91 -17.11 -8.84 -0.61
N LEU A 92 -18.12 -8.73 0.25
CA LEU A 92 -19.50 -9.16 -0.01
C LEU A 92 -20.20 -8.22 -1.00
N LEU A 93 -20.02 -6.90 -0.86
CA LEU A 93 -20.59 -5.89 -1.77
C LEU A 93 -19.80 -5.74 -3.07
N SER A 94 -18.51 -6.08 -3.05
CA SER A 94 -17.65 -6.03 -4.22
C SER A 94 -17.78 -7.28 -5.08
N ASP A 95 -17.72 -7.11 -6.40
CA ASP A 95 -17.59 -8.23 -7.34
C ASP A 95 -16.13 -8.76 -7.37
N GLU A 96 -15.87 -9.76 -8.22
CA GLU A 96 -14.53 -10.35 -8.37
C GLU A 96 -13.48 -9.40 -8.98
N SER A 97 -13.89 -8.22 -9.46
CA SER A 97 -12.95 -7.27 -10.07
C SER A 97 -12.07 -6.55 -9.06
N LEU A 98 -12.51 -6.41 -7.80
CA LEU A 98 -11.76 -5.72 -6.75
C LEU A 98 -12.05 -6.37 -5.40
N LYS A 99 -11.01 -6.81 -4.69
CA LYS A 99 -11.14 -7.37 -3.33
C LYS A 99 -10.09 -6.76 -2.40
N ILE A 100 -10.45 -6.62 -1.13
CA ILE A 100 -9.50 -6.37 -0.04
C ILE A 100 -9.00 -7.73 0.46
N THR A 101 -7.68 -7.91 0.47
CA THR A 101 -7.04 -9.13 0.98
C THR A 101 -6.59 -8.97 2.42
N MET A 102 -6.24 -7.74 2.84
CA MET A 102 -5.77 -7.44 4.18
C MET A 102 -5.99 -5.96 4.54
N ILE A 103 -6.23 -5.67 5.81
CA ILE A 103 -6.26 -4.32 6.35
C ILE A 103 -5.25 -4.21 7.49
N LYS A 104 -4.28 -3.31 7.34
CA LYS A 104 -3.32 -2.96 8.39
C LYS A 104 -3.57 -1.55 8.91
N LYS A 105 -3.24 -1.34 10.18
CA LYS A 105 -3.37 -0.04 10.85
C LYS A 105 -1.99 0.55 11.10
N THR A 106 -1.87 1.85 10.93
CA THR A 106 -0.64 2.61 11.15
C THR A 106 -0.99 4.05 11.57
N PHE A 107 0.00 4.91 11.62
CA PHE A 107 -0.20 6.32 11.89
C PHE A 107 -1.05 7.02 10.83
N PRO A 108 -1.90 8.00 11.22
CA PRO A 108 -2.64 8.81 10.28
C PRO A 108 -1.74 9.84 9.57
N ASN A 109 -2.27 10.46 8.52
CA ASN A 109 -1.68 11.62 7.83
C ASN A 109 -0.28 11.42 7.22
N LEU A 110 0.18 10.18 7.03
CA LEU A 110 1.42 9.89 6.33
C LEU A 110 1.39 10.37 4.87
N ALA A 111 2.54 10.77 4.34
CA ALA A 111 2.81 10.88 2.90
C ALA A 111 3.11 9.48 2.35
N PHE A 112 2.06 8.67 2.17
CA PHE A 112 2.20 7.24 1.91
C PHE A 112 3.05 6.89 0.67
N PRO A 113 2.98 7.61 -0.47
CA PRO A 113 3.82 7.34 -1.63
C PRO A 113 5.33 7.41 -1.34
N GLU A 114 5.76 8.25 -0.39
CA GLU A 114 7.17 8.40 0.02
C GLU A 114 7.66 7.23 0.88
N LEU A 115 6.72 6.49 1.50
CA LEU A 115 7.00 5.32 2.33
C LEU A 115 6.96 4.00 1.55
N VAL A 116 6.81 4.07 0.23
CA VAL A 116 6.96 2.92 -0.67
C VAL A 116 8.41 2.81 -1.09
N GLY A 117 9.09 1.77 -0.59
CA GLY A 117 10.48 1.50 -0.92
C GLY A 117 10.65 0.92 -2.33
N ARG A 118 9.83 -0.08 -2.71
CA ARG A 118 9.88 -0.70 -4.05
C ARG A 118 8.52 -1.14 -4.54
N ARG A 119 8.41 -1.34 -5.85
CA ARG A 119 7.26 -1.90 -6.56
C ARG A 119 7.73 -3.08 -7.37
N GLU A 120 7.00 -4.18 -7.30
CA GLU A 120 7.28 -5.38 -8.08
C GLU A 120 6.19 -5.57 -9.12
N TYR A 121 6.59 -5.85 -10.36
CA TYR A 121 5.69 -6.11 -11.46
C TYR A 121 6.04 -7.43 -12.15
N ILE A 122 5.01 -8.09 -12.65
CA ILE A 122 5.11 -9.29 -13.49
C ILE A 122 4.49 -8.97 -14.84
N TYR A 123 5.20 -9.31 -15.92
CA TYR A 123 4.71 -9.17 -17.28
C TYR A 123 4.59 -10.54 -17.97
N GLU A 124 3.36 -10.94 -18.30
CA GLU A 124 3.01 -12.24 -18.87
C GLU A 124 2.60 -12.13 -20.33
N TYR A 125 3.58 -12.07 -21.23
CA TYR A 125 3.31 -11.86 -22.66
C TYR A 125 3.03 -13.17 -23.40
N PRO A 126 2.13 -13.20 -24.41
CA PRO A 126 1.89 -14.41 -25.18
C PRO A 126 3.15 -14.92 -25.88
N LYS A 127 3.55 -16.17 -25.58
CA LYS A 127 4.80 -16.78 -26.11
C LYS A 127 4.96 -16.64 -27.62
N LYS A 128 3.88 -16.83 -28.38
CA LYS A 128 3.86 -16.72 -29.86
C LYS A 128 4.21 -15.30 -30.39
N ARG A 129 4.12 -14.28 -29.53
CA ARG A 129 4.40 -12.88 -29.88
C ARG A 129 5.80 -12.42 -29.44
N VAL A 130 6.50 -13.21 -28.62
CA VAL A 130 7.91 -12.98 -28.29
C VAL A 130 8.74 -13.18 -29.56
N LYS A 131 9.71 -12.28 -29.80
CA LYS A 131 10.56 -12.26 -31.00
C LYS A 131 12.03 -12.46 -30.68
N ASN A 132 12.51 -11.96 -29.55
CA ASN A 132 13.89 -12.15 -29.12
C ASN A 132 14.12 -13.59 -28.66
N SER A 133 15.35 -14.09 -28.83
CA SER A 133 15.77 -15.38 -28.29
C SER A 133 15.86 -15.31 -26.76
N LEU A 134 15.96 -16.48 -26.11
CA LEU A 134 16.11 -16.53 -24.65
C LEU A 134 17.40 -15.85 -24.20
N GLU A 135 18.50 -16.09 -24.93
CA GLU A 135 19.82 -15.51 -24.64
C GLU A 135 19.78 -13.99 -24.71
N GLU A 136 19.11 -13.43 -25.72
CA GLU A 136 18.95 -11.99 -25.88
C GLU A 136 18.06 -11.39 -24.78
N ILE A 137 16.97 -12.07 -24.43
CA ILE A 137 16.09 -11.64 -23.32
C ILE A 137 16.89 -11.57 -22.01
N GLU A 138 17.66 -12.61 -21.70
CA GLU A 138 18.47 -12.66 -20.47
C GLU A 138 19.57 -11.61 -20.47
N LYS A 139 20.22 -11.39 -21.60
CA LYS A 139 21.21 -10.31 -21.78
C LYS A 139 20.58 -8.94 -21.52
N LEU A 140 19.45 -8.63 -22.17
CA LEU A 140 18.75 -7.36 -21.99
C LEU A 140 18.25 -7.17 -20.56
N CYS A 141 17.82 -8.23 -19.87
CA CYS A 141 17.45 -8.12 -18.46
C CYS A 141 18.63 -7.68 -17.59
N ARG A 142 19.85 -8.20 -17.84
CA ARG A 142 21.06 -7.78 -17.12
C ARG A 142 21.45 -6.35 -17.47
N ASP A 143 21.52 -6.04 -18.76
CA ASP A 143 21.99 -4.74 -19.26
C ASP A 143 21.08 -3.57 -18.83
N LEU A 144 19.77 -3.83 -18.71
CA LEU A 144 18.76 -2.84 -18.30
C LEU A 144 18.49 -2.84 -16.79
N SER A 145 19.20 -3.66 -16.01
CA SER A 145 19.13 -3.61 -14.55
C SER A 145 20.19 -2.65 -14.01
N GLY A 146 19.86 -1.92 -12.95
CA GLY A 146 20.74 -0.97 -12.28
C GLY A 146 20.08 0.38 -12.04
N ARG A 147 20.90 1.38 -11.73
CA ARG A 147 20.47 2.75 -11.45
C ARG A 147 20.95 3.71 -12.54
N TYR A 148 20.03 4.20 -13.36
CA TYR A 148 20.35 5.04 -14.51
C TYR A 148 19.14 5.89 -14.93
N ASP A 149 19.37 6.83 -15.84
CA ASP A 149 18.30 7.63 -16.45
C ASP A 149 17.47 6.77 -17.41
N VAL A 150 16.18 6.62 -17.09
CA VAL A 150 15.25 5.77 -17.85
C VAL A 150 14.39 6.56 -18.84
N SER A 151 14.77 7.79 -19.21
CA SER A 151 13.99 8.68 -20.09
C SER A 151 13.66 8.07 -21.46
N GLU A 152 14.49 7.18 -21.96
CA GLU A 152 14.22 6.44 -23.21
C GLU A 152 13.07 5.42 -23.08
N PHE A 153 12.67 5.08 -21.86
CA PHE A 153 11.62 4.13 -21.52
C PHE A 153 10.38 4.84 -20.96
N THR A 154 10.00 6.01 -21.45
CA THR A 154 8.75 6.66 -21.03
C THR A 154 8.07 7.37 -22.21
N ASP A 155 6.86 7.88 -21.98
CA ASP A 155 6.23 8.85 -22.87
C ASP A 155 6.44 10.30 -22.41
N LYS A 156 5.86 11.24 -23.17
CA LYS A 156 5.91 12.69 -22.90
C LYS A 156 5.60 13.05 -21.45
N LYS A 157 4.63 12.37 -20.82
CA LYS A 157 4.24 12.66 -19.43
C LYS A 157 5.35 12.32 -18.44
N GLY A 158 6.15 11.29 -18.73
CA GLY A 158 7.30 10.96 -17.87
C GLY A 158 8.47 11.90 -18.10
N LEU A 159 8.67 12.41 -19.33
CA LEU A 159 9.71 13.40 -19.63
C LEU A 159 9.46 14.78 -18.99
N GLU A 160 8.21 15.05 -18.59
CA GLU A 160 7.82 16.24 -17.83
C GLU A 160 8.15 16.12 -16.33
N LEU A 161 8.60 14.95 -15.85
CA LEU A 161 8.97 14.76 -14.45
C LEU A 161 10.32 15.44 -14.15
N LYS A 162 10.55 15.81 -12.89
CA LYS A 162 11.81 16.44 -12.47
C LYS A 162 12.97 15.47 -12.38
N GLU A 163 12.69 14.21 -12.07
CA GLU A 163 13.68 13.17 -11.80
C GLU A 163 13.45 12.00 -12.73
N HIS A 164 14.49 11.58 -13.45
CA HIS A 164 14.46 10.51 -14.45
C HIS A 164 15.32 9.30 -14.08
N ILE A 165 16.19 9.42 -13.08
CA ILE A 165 17.00 8.31 -12.59
C ILE A 165 16.11 7.35 -11.79
N ARG A 166 16.13 6.07 -12.14
CA ARG A 166 15.42 5.00 -11.43
C ARG A 166 16.37 3.85 -11.16
N GLU A 167 16.07 3.07 -10.13
CA GLU A 167 16.72 1.79 -9.86
C GLU A 167 15.74 0.67 -10.20
N VAL A 168 16.16 -0.24 -11.07
CA VAL A 168 15.33 -1.36 -11.53
C VAL A 168 16.17 -2.63 -11.63
N ASP A 169 15.61 -3.73 -11.14
CA ASP A 169 16.13 -5.08 -11.30
C ASP A 169 15.14 -5.89 -12.13
N ILE A 170 15.65 -6.57 -13.15
CA ILE A 170 14.84 -7.29 -14.13
C ILE A 170 15.31 -8.74 -14.20
N SER A 171 14.37 -9.67 -14.21
CA SER A 171 14.67 -11.07 -14.48
C SER A 171 13.60 -11.73 -15.34
N PHE A 172 14.00 -12.73 -16.11
CA PHE A 172 13.09 -13.54 -16.90
C PHE A 172 13.05 -14.96 -16.33
N LYS A 173 11.87 -15.41 -15.90
CA LYS A 173 11.69 -16.76 -15.31
C LYS A 173 10.35 -17.32 -15.76
N ASN A 174 10.32 -18.60 -16.12
CA ASN A 174 9.09 -19.32 -16.52
C ASN A 174 8.27 -18.61 -17.61
N GLY A 175 8.93 -17.94 -18.56
CA GLY A 175 8.27 -17.21 -19.63
C GLY A 175 7.69 -15.84 -19.25
N LYS A 176 8.04 -15.31 -18.07
CA LYS A 176 7.54 -14.03 -17.55
C LYS A 176 8.70 -13.11 -17.21
N LEU A 177 8.51 -11.81 -17.42
CA LEU A 177 9.42 -10.78 -16.91
C LEU A 177 8.99 -10.37 -15.51
N PHE A 178 9.97 -10.25 -14.62
CA PHE A 178 9.81 -9.72 -13.26
C PHE A 178 10.62 -8.45 -13.17
N PHE A 179 9.98 -7.38 -12.72
CA PHE A 179 10.62 -6.09 -12.47
C PHE A 179 10.49 -5.78 -10.99
N SER A 180 11.57 -5.36 -10.35
CA SER A 180 11.56 -4.79 -9.00
C SER A 180 12.29 -3.46 -9.06
N GLY A 181 11.66 -2.37 -8.64
CA GLY A 181 12.32 -1.06 -8.71
C GLY A 181 11.84 -0.10 -7.64
N ASN A 182 12.62 0.93 -7.36
CA ASN A 182 12.28 1.94 -6.36
C ASN A 182 11.03 2.74 -6.77
N SER A 183 10.98 3.15 -8.03
CA SER A 183 9.83 3.77 -8.68
C SER A 183 9.90 3.56 -10.19
N PHE A 184 8.79 3.80 -10.89
CA PHE A 184 8.69 3.63 -12.33
C PHE A 184 8.06 4.87 -12.97
N MET A 185 8.57 5.29 -14.11
CA MET A 185 7.97 6.32 -14.94
C MET A 185 6.73 5.81 -15.68
N PRO A 186 5.86 6.71 -16.17
CA PRO A 186 4.72 6.33 -17.02
C PRO A 186 5.13 5.38 -18.14
N LYS A 187 4.42 4.25 -18.27
CA LYS A 187 4.66 3.19 -19.26
C LYS A 187 6.04 2.49 -19.22
N GLN A 188 6.93 2.81 -18.29
CA GLN A 188 8.30 2.29 -18.26
C GLN A 188 8.38 0.77 -18.37
N VAL A 189 7.71 0.06 -17.46
CA VAL A 189 7.71 -1.41 -17.45
C VAL A 189 7.23 -1.98 -18.79
N ARG A 190 6.25 -1.34 -19.43
CA ARG A 190 5.66 -1.80 -20.70
C ARG A 190 6.58 -1.56 -21.90
N ILE A 191 7.28 -0.42 -21.93
CA ILE A 191 8.23 -0.08 -22.99
C ILE A 191 9.49 -0.97 -22.85
N MET A 192 10.00 -1.14 -21.63
CA MET A 192 11.11 -2.05 -21.34
C MET A 192 10.74 -3.49 -21.73
N SER A 193 9.54 -3.96 -21.37
CA SER A 193 9.06 -5.27 -21.80
C SER A 193 8.96 -5.40 -23.32
N GLY A 194 8.55 -4.35 -24.03
CA GLY A 194 8.57 -4.28 -25.49
C GLY A 194 9.96 -4.51 -26.05
N TYR A 195 10.94 -3.79 -25.52
CA TYR A 195 12.31 -3.88 -25.99
C TYR A 195 12.91 -5.25 -25.69
N ILE A 196 12.74 -5.75 -24.47
CA ILE A 196 13.26 -7.05 -24.03
C ILE A 196 12.65 -8.20 -24.83
N LEU A 197 11.32 -8.20 -25.07
CA LEU A 197 10.64 -9.35 -25.69
C LEU A 197 10.55 -9.27 -27.21
N THR A 198 10.57 -8.07 -27.79
CA THR A 198 10.28 -7.87 -29.23
C THR A 198 11.35 -7.06 -29.97
N GLY A 199 12.35 -6.52 -29.26
CA GLY A 199 13.38 -5.65 -29.83
C GLY A 199 12.92 -4.21 -30.10
N ARG A 200 11.67 -3.86 -29.80
CA ARG A 200 11.09 -2.52 -30.06
C ARG A 200 10.76 -1.79 -28.76
N LYS A 201 11.16 -0.52 -28.65
CA LYS A 201 10.81 0.37 -27.52
C LYS A 201 9.37 0.90 -27.65
N GLU A 202 8.42 -0.03 -27.69
CA GLU A 202 6.99 0.25 -27.77
C GLU A 202 6.29 -0.27 -26.52
N ALA A 203 5.32 0.49 -26.00
CA ALA A 203 4.57 0.09 -24.82
C ALA A 203 3.62 -1.07 -25.15
N LEU A 204 3.99 -2.29 -24.78
CA LEU A 204 3.14 -3.48 -24.93
C LEU A 204 1.83 -3.38 -24.12
N GLU A 205 0.83 -4.21 -24.39
CA GLU A 205 -0.51 -4.05 -23.79
C GLU A 205 -0.55 -4.22 -22.26
N GLY A 206 -1.15 -3.26 -21.55
CA GLY A 206 -1.23 -3.27 -20.08
C GLY A 206 -1.94 -4.47 -19.46
N LYS A 207 -2.81 -5.17 -20.20
CA LYS A 207 -3.53 -6.37 -19.72
C LYS A 207 -2.63 -7.55 -19.33
N TYR A 208 -1.37 -7.53 -19.77
CA TYR A 208 -0.37 -8.55 -19.44
C TYR A 208 0.53 -8.13 -18.26
N LEU A 209 0.41 -6.89 -17.81
CA LEU A 209 1.16 -6.34 -16.69
C LEU A 209 0.34 -6.47 -15.40
N THR A 210 0.98 -6.99 -14.37
CA THR A 210 0.42 -7.07 -13.01
C THR A 210 1.38 -6.41 -12.04
N LEU A 211 0.89 -5.45 -11.24
CA LEU A 211 1.58 -5.01 -10.03
C LEU A 211 1.47 -6.11 -8.99
N SER A 212 2.56 -6.84 -8.76
CA SER A 212 2.56 -8.03 -7.91
C SER A 212 2.67 -7.68 -6.43
N LYS A 213 3.43 -6.64 -6.08
CA LYS A 213 3.73 -6.30 -4.69
C LYS A 213 4.12 -4.83 -4.50
N ILE A 214 3.74 -4.27 -3.36
CA ILE A 214 4.26 -3.01 -2.83
C ILE A 214 5.17 -3.31 -1.64
N VAL A 215 6.46 -2.99 -1.77
CA VAL A 215 7.44 -3.12 -0.68
C VAL A 215 7.50 -1.79 0.06
N LEU A 216 7.09 -1.81 1.33
CA LEU A 216 7.13 -0.65 2.21
C LEU A 216 8.55 -0.36 2.71
N SER A 217 8.82 0.88 3.09
CA SER A 217 10.03 1.24 3.85
C SER A 217 10.06 0.55 5.20
N GLU A 218 11.25 0.31 5.76
CA GLU A 218 11.40 -0.24 7.12
C GLU A 218 10.73 0.65 8.17
N GLU A 219 10.81 1.98 7.99
CA GLU A 219 10.11 2.94 8.85
C GLU A 219 8.61 2.63 8.93
N LEU A 220 7.94 2.45 7.78
CA LEU A 220 6.52 2.18 7.77
C LEU A 220 6.20 0.78 8.30
N LYS A 221 7.03 -0.23 7.99
CA LYS A 221 6.86 -1.59 8.53
C LYS A 221 6.90 -1.58 10.06
N ASN A 222 7.81 -0.82 10.66
CA ASN A 222 7.95 -0.74 12.11
C ASN A 222 6.83 0.06 12.78
N ASN A 223 6.11 0.88 12.00
CA ASN A 223 4.99 1.69 12.45
C ASN A 223 3.61 1.06 12.16
N ILE A 224 3.57 -0.20 11.74
CA ILE A 224 2.33 -0.98 11.64
C ILE A 224 1.94 -1.45 13.05
N PHE A 225 0.68 -1.25 13.42
CA PHE A 225 0.11 -1.68 14.68
C PHE A 225 -0.48 -3.08 14.61
N GLU A 226 -0.10 -3.91 15.58
CA GLU A 226 -0.57 -5.28 15.76
C GLU A 226 -1.21 -5.44 17.15
N LYS A 227 -2.14 -6.37 17.27
CA LYS A 227 -2.80 -6.67 18.55
C LYS A 227 -1.79 -7.35 19.47
N VAL A 228 -1.76 -6.94 20.74
CA VAL A 228 -0.95 -7.57 21.79
C VAL A 228 -1.89 -8.38 22.68
N GLU A 229 -1.66 -9.69 22.77
CA GLU A 229 -2.50 -10.62 23.55
C GLU A 229 -1.83 -11.14 24.82
N ASP A 230 -0.49 -11.08 24.86
CA ASP A 230 0.35 -11.54 25.96
C ASP A 230 0.44 -10.54 27.14
N VAL A 231 -0.09 -9.33 26.97
CA VAL A 231 -0.11 -8.28 27.99
C VAL A 231 -1.54 -8.01 28.45
N LYS A 232 -1.77 -8.06 29.77
CA LYS A 232 -3.05 -7.71 30.39
C LYS A 232 -2.83 -6.58 31.40
N ILE A 233 -3.57 -5.50 31.23
CA ILE A 233 -3.53 -4.33 32.12
C ILE A 233 -4.95 -4.07 32.61
N ALA A 234 -5.12 -3.93 33.93
CA ALA A 234 -6.41 -3.64 34.53
C ALA A 234 -7.01 -2.35 33.93
N GLY A 235 -8.29 -2.41 33.58
CA GLY A 235 -8.99 -1.30 32.94
C GLY A 235 -8.75 -1.12 31.44
N VAL A 236 -7.90 -1.94 30.81
CA VAL A 236 -7.63 -1.90 29.36
C VAL A 236 -8.35 -3.05 28.66
N GLU A 237 -9.06 -2.74 27.58
CA GLU A 237 -9.88 -3.69 26.83
C GLU A 237 -9.17 -4.24 25.60
N ARG A 238 -8.35 -3.42 24.94
CA ARG A 238 -7.56 -3.82 23.78
C ARG A 238 -6.20 -3.14 23.84
N ILE A 239 -5.16 -3.88 23.50
CA ILE A 239 -3.81 -3.35 23.35
C ILE A 239 -3.37 -3.55 21.91
N GLU A 240 -2.87 -2.49 21.30
CA GLU A 240 -2.13 -2.56 20.05
C GLU A 240 -0.72 -2.03 20.29
N SER A 241 0.26 -2.54 19.56
CA SER A 241 1.64 -2.05 19.61
C SER A 241 2.23 -2.03 18.22
N ASN A 242 3.17 -1.13 17.99
CA ASN A 242 3.98 -1.19 16.80
C ASN A 242 4.93 -2.39 16.85
N ARG A 243 5.49 -2.78 15.70
CA ARG A 243 6.27 -4.03 15.52
C ARG A 243 7.40 -4.19 16.55
N ASP A 244 8.13 -3.12 16.82
CA ASP A 244 9.30 -3.13 17.71
C ASP A 244 8.93 -3.02 19.20
N ARG A 245 7.63 -3.00 19.53
CA ARG A 245 7.11 -2.85 20.90
C ARG A 245 7.65 -1.62 21.64
N ASN A 246 7.90 -0.54 20.91
CA ASN A 246 8.38 0.72 21.47
C ASN A 246 7.27 1.76 21.68
N LEU A 247 6.05 1.48 21.20
CA LEU A 247 4.84 2.26 21.40
C LEU A 247 3.62 1.36 21.57
N TYR A 248 2.97 1.47 22.73
CA TYR A 248 1.72 0.79 23.06
C TYR A 248 0.53 1.75 22.98
N ILE A 249 -0.55 1.29 22.37
CA ILE A 249 -1.86 1.95 22.34
C ILE A 249 -2.82 1.15 23.22
N LEU A 250 -3.20 1.73 24.36
CA LEU A 250 -4.12 1.13 25.31
C LEU A 250 -5.52 1.68 25.05
N TYR A 251 -6.45 0.81 24.70
CA TYR A 251 -7.86 1.13 24.50
C TYR A 251 -8.65 0.83 25.78
N THR A 252 -9.38 1.81 26.30
CA THR A 252 -10.16 1.74 27.54
C THR A 252 -11.52 2.37 27.32
N SER A 253 -12.53 1.98 28.11
CA SER A 253 -13.76 2.77 28.22
C SER A 253 -13.50 4.15 28.82
N LYS A 254 -14.40 5.09 28.53
CA LYS A 254 -14.38 6.46 29.07
C LYS A 254 -14.39 6.49 30.60
N GLU A 255 -15.16 5.59 31.22
CA GLU A 255 -15.29 5.48 32.68
C GLU A 255 -13.99 5.05 33.36
N LYS A 256 -13.26 4.10 32.74
CA LYS A 256 -12.03 3.52 33.30
C LYS A 256 -10.78 4.36 32.99
N LYS A 257 -10.85 5.29 32.05
CA LYS A 257 -9.71 6.11 31.63
C LYS A 257 -9.12 6.94 32.78
N GLY A 258 -9.97 7.53 33.62
CA GLY A 258 -9.52 8.32 34.77
C GLY A 258 -8.69 7.49 35.75
N GLU A 259 -9.14 6.26 36.04
CA GLU A 259 -8.45 5.30 36.89
C GLU A 259 -7.13 4.82 36.27
N LEU A 260 -7.14 4.48 34.97
CA LEU A 260 -5.96 4.03 34.24
C LEU A 260 -4.86 5.11 34.21
N ILE A 261 -5.24 6.38 34.04
CA ILE A 261 -4.29 7.50 34.08
C ILE A 261 -3.83 7.75 35.52
N GLY A 262 -4.77 7.74 36.47
CA GLY A 262 -4.55 8.03 37.88
C GLY A 262 -4.33 9.52 38.16
N LYS A 263 -4.45 9.91 39.44
CA LYS A 263 -4.22 11.30 39.89
C LYS A 263 -2.83 11.79 39.45
N ASN A 264 -2.76 12.95 38.80
CA ASN A 264 -1.52 13.52 38.23
C ASN A 264 -0.74 12.58 37.28
N GLY A 265 -1.43 11.61 36.67
CA GLY A 265 -0.84 10.62 35.77
C GLY A 265 0.02 9.57 36.48
N LYS A 266 -0.15 9.36 37.79
CA LYS A 266 0.71 8.46 38.57
C LYS A 266 0.69 7.02 38.03
N ASN A 267 -0.48 6.50 37.68
CA ASN A 267 -0.64 5.12 37.22
C ASN A 267 -0.05 4.93 35.83
N ILE A 268 -0.36 5.83 34.89
CA ILE A 268 0.22 5.76 33.54
C ILE A 268 1.74 5.95 33.53
N LYS A 269 2.29 6.78 34.42
CA LYS A 269 3.75 6.92 34.59
C LYS A 269 4.41 5.62 35.06
N ALA A 270 3.76 4.84 35.92
CA ALA A 270 4.26 3.54 36.34
C ALA A 270 4.25 2.55 35.17
N LEU A 271 3.18 2.51 34.38
CA LEU A 271 3.11 1.66 33.18
C LEU A 271 4.18 2.06 32.14
N LYS A 272 4.43 3.37 31.94
CA LYS A 272 5.46 3.85 31.01
C LYS A 272 6.88 3.42 31.42
N LYS A 273 7.15 3.15 32.71
CA LYS A 273 8.44 2.60 33.16
C LYS A 273 8.63 1.13 32.74
N ILE A 274 7.53 0.39 32.56
CA ILE A 274 7.54 -1.03 32.21
C ILE A 274 7.53 -1.21 30.68
N TYR A 275 6.62 -0.49 30.00
CA TYR A 275 6.32 -0.71 28.58
C TYR A 275 6.82 0.42 27.66
N GLY A 276 7.51 1.43 28.21
CA GLY A 276 8.00 2.56 27.43
C GLY A 276 6.89 3.52 27.02
N ASN A 277 6.81 3.85 25.72
CA ASN A 277 5.84 4.84 25.26
C ASN A 277 4.43 4.27 25.25
N ILE A 278 3.50 5.00 25.86
CA ILE A 278 2.09 4.60 25.94
C ILE A 278 1.20 5.76 25.52
N VAL A 279 0.22 5.46 24.69
CA VAL A 279 -0.92 6.31 24.36
C VAL A 279 -2.20 5.63 24.84
N VAL A 280 -3.04 6.37 25.56
CA VAL A 280 -4.35 5.88 26.00
C VAL A 280 -5.44 6.43 25.06
N LYS A 281 -6.31 5.55 24.58
CA LYS A 281 -7.45 5.87 23.71
C LYS A 281 -8.75 5.36 24.29
N GLU A 282 -9.79 6.16 24.08
CA GLU A 282 -11.16 5.73 24.37
C GLU A 282 -11.64 4.85 23.21
N ILE A 283 -12.40 3.81 23.53
CA ILE A 283 -13.21 3.08 22.56
C ILE A 283 -14.50 3.88 22.39
N CYS A 284 -14.88 4.19 21.15
CA CYS A 284 -16.16 4.84 20.86
C CYS A 284 -17.29 3.81 20.75
#